data_AF-A0A3S4I162-F1
#
_entry.id   AF-A0A3S4I162-F1
#
_cell.length_a   1.000
_cell.length_b   1.000
_cell.length_c   1.000
_cell.angle_alpha   90.00
_cell.angle_beta   90.00
_cell.angle_gamma   90.00
#
_symmetry.space_group_name_H-M   'P 1'
#
loop_
_entity.id
_entity.type
_entity.pdbx_description
1 polymer ?
#
loop_
_entity_poly.entity_id
_entity_poly.type
_entity_poly.pdbx_seq_one_letter_code
_entity_poly.pdbx_strand_id
1 'polypeptide(L)'
;MVNRIKTWQENGGALNDCAILYRSNAQSRVLEEALLQSAMPYRIYGGMRFFERQEIKDALAYLRLIANRNDDAAFERVVNTPTRGIGDRTLDVVRQTARDRQLTLWQATRALLQDKVLAGRAASALQRFTELVDSLAHETADMPLHVQTDRVIRDSGLFLMYEQEKGEKGQARIENLEELVTATRQFSYQEEDQDLMPLQAFLSHAALEAGEGQADAYQDAVQLMTLHSAKGLEFRQVFIVGVEEGMFPSQMSLEEGGRWRRSAVWPTSA
;
A
#
# COMPACT_ATOMS: atom_id res chain seq x y z
N MET A 1 -1.74 20.06 13.85
CA MET A 1 -1.88 20.50 12.45
C MET A 1 -3.34 20.76 12.09
N VAL A 2 -4.21 19.75 12.10
CA VAL A 2 -5.63 19.87 11.69
C VAL A 2 -6.37 21.03 12.36
N ASN A 3 -6.23 21.21 13.68
CA ASN A 3 -6.86 22.33 14.39
C ASN A 3 -6.46 23.71 13.84
N ARG A 4 -5.21 23.90 13.40
CA ARG A 4 -4.77 25.17 12.79
C ARG A 4 -5.43 25.41 11.44
N ILE A 5 -5.63 24.35 10.65
CA ILE A 5 -6.33 24.44 9.36
C ILE A 5 -7.81 24.75 9.59
N LYS A 6 -8.45 24.13 10.61
CA LYS A 6 -9.82 24.48 11.02
C LYS A 6 -9.94 25.96 11.39
N THR A 7 -9.04 26.47 12.23
CA THR A 7 -9.03 27.90 12.59
C THR A 7 -8.79 28.80 11.37
N TRP A 8 -7.96 28.40 10.40
CA TRP A 8 -7.79 29.15 9.16
C TRP A 8 -9.10 29.23 8.35
N GLN A 9 -9.81 28.11 8.24
CA GLN A 9 -11.10 28.02 7.55
C GLN A 9 -12.20 28.84 8.26
N GLU A 10 -12.25 28.77 9.59
CA GLU A 10 -13.17 29.57 10.43
C GLU A 10 -12.95 31.08 10.26
N ASN A 11 -11.71 31.50 9.99
CA ASN A 11 -11.35 32.89 9.69
C ASN A 11 -11.56 33.27 8.21
N GLY A 12 -12.23 32.42 7.41
CA GLY A 12 -12.57 32.68 6.00
C GLY A 12 -11.47 32.31 5.01
N GLY A 13 -10.44 31.59 5.43
CA GLY A 13 -9.39 31.08 4.54
C GLY A 13 -9.84 29.87 3.72
N ALA A 14 -9.37 29.76 2.47
CA ALA A 14 -9.62 28.60 1.61
C ALA A 14 -8.70 27.42 1.98
N LEU A 15 -9.18 26.18 1.84
CA LEU A 15 -8.37 24.98 2.07
C LEU A 15 -7.31 24.79 0.98
N ASN A 16 -7.58 25.23 -0.25
CA ASN A 16 -6.64 25.22 -1.37
C ASN A 16 -5.39 26.08 -1.10
N ASP A 17 -5.47 27.04 -0.17
CA ASP A 17 -4.33 27.86 0.27
C ASP A 17 -3.47 27.16 1.35
N CYS A 18 -3.86 25.96 1.78
CA CYS A 18 -3.15 25.16 2.78
C CYS A 18 -2.43 23.97 2.11
N ALA A 19 -1.14 23.81 2.44
CA ALA A 19 -0.35 22.64 2.06
C ALA A 19 0.30 21.97 3.27
N ILE A 20 0.36 20.64 3.23
CA ILE A 20 1.08 19.79 4.16
C ILE A 20 2.19 19.08 3.39
N LEU A 21 3.43 19.37 3.78
CA LEU A 21 4.63 18.87 3.14
C LEU A 21 5.28 17.79 4.00
N TYR A 22 5.57 16.65 3.38
CA TYR A 22 6.28 15.53 3.99
C TYR A 22 7.47 15.12 3.12
N ARG A 23 8.34 14.24 3.63
CA ARG A 23 9.52 13.79 2.89
C ARG A 23 9.22 12.59 2.01
N SER A 24 8.63 11.54 2.58
CA SER A 24 8.30 10.29 1.87
C SER A 24 6.79 10.09 1.83
N ASN A 25 6.32 9.47 0.75
CA ASN A 25 4.92 9.11 0.57
C ASN A 25 4.42 8.16 1.66
N ALA A 26 5.27 7.35 2.29
CA ALA A 26 4.86 6.50 3.41
C ALA A 26 4.29 7.33 4.57
N GLN A 27 4.84 8.53 4.81
CA GLN A 27 4.39 9.42 5.89
C GLN A 27 3.00 10.03 5.65
N SER A 28 2.48 9.97 4.42
CA SER A 28 1.17 10.58 4.11
C SER A 28 0.03 9.88 4.82
N ARG A 29 0.13 8.58 5.13
CA ARG A 29 -0.97 7.79 5.70
C ARG A 29 -1.54 8.39 6.98
N VAL A 30 -0.70 8.70 7.96
CA VAL A 30 -1.13 9.28 9.25
C VAL A 30 -1.76 10.67 9.06
N LEU A 31 -1.33 11.42 8.05
CA LEU A 31 -1.90 12.72 7.72
C LEU A 31 -3.27 12.57 7.04
N GLU A 32 -3.39 11.63 6.10
CA GLU A 32 -4.64 11.26 5.43
C GLU A 32 -5.69 10.85 6.47
N GLU A 33 -5.32 9.93 7.38
CA GLU A 33 -6.17 9.45 8.47
C GLU A 33 -6.67 10.59 9.37
N ALA A 34 -5.76 11.48 9.80
CA ALA A 34 -6.13 12.62 10.66
C ALA A 34 -7.09 13.61 9.97
N LEU A 35 -6.98 13.77 8.65
CA LEU A 35 -7.87 14.64 7.86
C LEU A 35 -9.23 13.99 7.63
N LEU A 36 -9.25 12.69 7.33
CA LEU A 36 -10.47 11.88 7.21
C LEU A 36 -11.29 11.91 8.50
N GLN A 37 -10.66 11.61 9.64
CA GLN A 37 -11.32 11.63 10.96
C GLN A 37 -11.89 13.02 11.32
N SER A 38 -11.33 14.08 10.75
CA SER A 38 -11.79 15.45 10.95
C SER A 38 -12.77 15.93 9.89
N ALA A 39 -13.22 15.06 8.98
CA ALA A 39 -14.05 15.37 7.82
C ALA A 39 -13.48 16.54 6.99
N MET A 40 -12.15 16.62 6.90
CA MET A 40 -11.46 17.69 6.19
C MET A 40 -11.08 17.22 4.78
N PRO A 41 -11.64 17.85 3.72
CA PRO A 41 -11.30 17.48 2.36
C PRO A 41 -9.81 17.68 2.08
N TYR A 42 -9.18 16.70 1.46
CA TYR A 42 -7.76 16.76 1.10
C TYR A 42 -7.51 16.20 -0.29
N ARG A 43 -6.36 16.56 -0.85
CA ARG A 43 -5.90 16.09 -2.15
C ARG A 43 -4.40 15.82 -2.13
N ILE A 44 -3.99 14.66 -2.64
CA ILE A 44 -2.58 14.33 -2.80
C ILE A 44 -2.10 14.84 -4.15
N TYR A 45 -1.11 15.73 -4.14
CA TYR A 45 -0.53 16.30 -5.34
C TYR A 45 0.56 15.39 -5.90
N GLY A 46 0.40 14.97 -7.16
CA GLY A 46 1.39 14.15 -7.86
C GLY A 46 1.58 12.74 -7.29
N GLY A 47 0.60 12.22 -6.53
CA GLY A 47 0.65 10.92 -5.88
C GLY A 47 -0.73 10.27 -5.75
N MET A 48 -0.74 9.04 -5.24
CA MET A 48 -1.96 8.26 -4.96
C MET A 48 -2.20 8.17 -3.45
N ARG A 49 -3.46 8.04 -3.05
CA ARG A 49 -3.86 7.73 -1.66
C ARG A 49 -3.20 6.45 -1.20
N PHE A 50 -2.95 6.34 0.10
CA PHE A 50 -2.21 5.21 0.66
C PHE A 50 -2.75 3.85 0.19
N PHE A 51 -4.06 3.61 0.37
CA PHE A 51 -4.72 2.35 -0.04
C PHE A 51 -4.90 2.18 -1.56
N GLU A 52 -4.61 3.22 -2.35
CA GLU A 52 -4.71 3.15 -3.80
C GLU A 52 -3.42 2.75 -4.49
N ARG A 53 -2.30 2.80 -3.77
CA ARG A 53 -0.97 2.43 -4.27
C ARG A 53 -0.93 0.95 -4.64
N GLN A 54 -0.16 0.64 -5.67
CA GLN A 54 -0.14 -0.68 -6.27
C GLN A 54 0.30 -1.75 -5.27
N GLU A 55 1.42 -1.54 -4.59
CA GLU A 55 1.98 -2.44 -3.58
C GLU A 55 1.05 -2.66 -2.40
N ILE A 56 0.31 -1.63 -1.99
CA ILE A 56 -0.70 -1.72 -0.93
C ILE A 56 -1.88 -2.56 -1.41
N LYS A 57 -2.41 -2.30 -2.60
CA LYS A 57 -3.49 -3.12 -3.19
C LYS A 57 -3.08 -4.56 -3.40
N ASP A 58 -1.84 -4.82 -3.78
CA ASP A 58 -1.31 -6.17 -3.99
C ASP A 58 -1.23 -6.91 -2.64
N ALA A 59 -0.72 -6.27 -1.58
CA ALA A 59 -0.70 -6.83 -0.22
C ALA A 59 -2.12 -7.07 0.33
N LEU A 60 -3.01 -6.09 0.20
CA LEU A 60 -4.41 -6.20 0.62
C LEU A 60 -5.16 -7.31 -0.12
N ALA A 61 -4.84 -7.58 -1.39
CA ALA A 61 -5.46 -8.68 -2.12
C ALA A 61 -5.03 -10.05 -1.58
N TYR A 62 -3.78 -10.24 -1.12
CA TYR A 62 -3.43 -11.48 -0.42
C TYR A 62 -4.21 -11.62 0.89
N LEU A 63 -4.26 -10.56 1.69
CA LEU A 63 -5.01 -10.53 2.94
C LEU A 63 -6.50 -10.83 2.72
N ARG A 64 -7.12 -10.22 1.71
CA ARG A 64 -8.50 -10.50 1.30
C ARG A 64 -8.70 -11.94 0.87
N LEU A 65 -7.80 -12.48 0.05
CA LEU A 65 -7.91 -13.86 -0.42
C LEU A 65 -7.74 -14.86 0.72
N ILE A 66 -6.85 -14.57 1.69
CA ILE A 66 -6.65 -15.35 2.91
C ILE A 66 -7.91 -15.32 3.80
N ALA A 67 -8.54 -14.16 3.94
CA ALA A 67 -9.77 -14.00 4.72
C ALA A 67 -11.01 -14.58 4.00
N ASN A 68 -11.06 -14.53 2.67
CA ASN A 68 -12.20 -14.95 1.86
C ASN A 68 -11.78 -15.52 0.50
N ARG A 69 -11.88 -16.85 0.35
CA ARG A 69 -11.56 -17.56 -0.90
C ARG A 69 -12.53 -17.29 -2.05
N ASN A 70 -13.64 -16.62 -1.79
CA ASN A 70 -14.63 -16.28 -2.82
C ASN A 70 -14.36 -14.90 -3.45
N ASP A 71 -13.26 -14.24 -3.09
CA ASP A 71 -12.88 -12.95 -3.63
C ASP A 71 -12.12 -13.08 -4.96
N ASP A 72 -12.87 -13.16 -6.05
CA ASP A 72 -12.32 -13.32 -7.40
C ASP A 72 -11.45 -12.12 -7.83
N ALA A 73 -11.78 -10.91 -7.38
CA ALA A 73 -10.99 -9.72 -7.68
C ALA A 73 -9.61 -9.76 -7.00
N ALA A 74 -9.56 -10.22 -5.74
CA ALA A 74 -8.31 -10.47 -5.04
C ALA A 74 -7.51 -11.59 -5.71
N PHE A 75 -8.16 -12.71 -6.06
CA PHE A 75 -7.53 -13.83 -6.76
C PHE A 75 -6.85 -13.39 -8.06
N GLU A 76 -7.58 -12.70 -8.95
CA GLU A 76 -7.05 -12.23 -10.24
C GLU A 76 -5.83 -11.32 -10.07
N ARG A 77 -5.84 -10.49 -9.02
CA ARG A 77 -4.75 -9.56 -8.74
C ARG A 77 -3.46 -10.27 -8.35
N VAL A 78 -3.56 -11.30 -7.51
CA VAL A 78 -2.39 -11.90 -6.85
C VAL A 78 -1.94 -13.23 -7.43
N VAL A 79 -2.79 -13.91 -8.22
CA VAL A 79 -2.48 -15.24 -8.80
C VAL A 79 -1.14 -15.25 -9.53
N ASN A 80 -0.80 -14.18 -10.24
CA ASN A 80 0.46 -14.03 -10.96
C ASN A 80 1.29 -12.82 -10.51
N THR A 81 1.04 -12.30 -9.29
CA THR A 81 1.81 -11.20 -8.69
C THR A 81 2.33 -11.63 -7.30
N PRO A 82 3.63 -11.90 -7.11
CA PRO A 82 4.71 -11.90 -8.11
C PRO A 82 4.54 -12.91 -9.25
N THR A 83 5.30 -12.74 -10.34
CA THR A 83 5.21 -13.59 -11.54
C THR A 83 5.45 -15.07 -11.20
N ARG A 84 4.45 -15.92 -11.46
CA ARG A 84 4.48 -17.37 -11.21
C ARG A 84 4.48 -18.23 -12.47
N GLY A 85 4.52 -17.59 -13.64
CA GLY A 85 4.43 -18.27 -14.93
C GLY A 85 3.02 -18.73 -15.28
N ILE A 86 2.00 -18.06 -14.72
CA ILE A 86 0.58 -18.28 -15.05
C ILE A 86 0.22 -17.26 -16.13
N GLY A 87 0.08 -17.73 -17.37
CA GLY A 87 -0.27 -16.87 -18.51
C GLY A 87 -1.78 -16.69 -18.71
N ASP A 88 -2.15 -15.71 -19.53
CA ASP A 88 -3.55 -15.33 -19.78
C ASP A 88 -4.42 -16.51 -20.25
N ARG A 89 -3.89 -17.36 -21.14
CA ARG A 89 -4.63 -18.56 -21.60
C ARG A 89 -5.01 -19.50 -20.46
N THR A 90 -4.14 -19.65 -19.45
CA THR A 90 -4.43 -20.48 -18.28
C THR A 90 -5.54 -19.84 -17.45
N LEU A 91 -5.47 -18.52 -17.24
CA LEU A 91 -6.51 -17.78 -16.51
C LEU A 91 -7.84 -17.80 -17.26
N ASP A 92 -7.84 -17.73 -18.59
CA ASP A 92 -9.06 -17.83 -19.39
C ASP A 92 -9.76 -19.18 -19.22
N VAL A 93 -9.00 -20.28 -19.13
CA VAL A 93 -9.56 -21.60 -18.81
C VAL A 93 -10.16 -21.63 -17.41
N VAL A 94 -9.49 -21.03 -16.42
CA VAL A 94 -10.02 -20.91 -15.04
C VAL A 94 -11.31 -20.10 -15.04
N ARG A 95 -11.33 -18.92 -15.68
CA ARG A 95 -12.50 -18.03 -15.80
C ARG A 95 -13.66 -18.72 -16.51
N GLN A 96 -13.37 -19.43 -17.60
CA GLN A 96 -14.40 -20.16 -18.33
C GLN A 96 -15.01 -21.27 -17.48
N THR A 97 -14.17 -22.04 -16.79
CA THR A 97 -14.64 -23.11 -15.88
C THR A 97 -15.45 -22.54 -14.71
N ALA A 98 -15.02 -21.41 -14.15
CA ALA A 98 -15.74 -20.69 -13.11
C ALA A 98 -17.14 -20.28 -13.57
N ARG A 99 -17.25 -19.69 -14.77
CA ARG A 99 -18.55 -19.33 -15.38
C ARG A 99 -19.42 -20.55 -15.66
N ASP A 100 -18.87 -21.56 -16.33
CA ASP A 100 -19.64 -22.74 -16.77
C ASP A 100 -20.16 -23.57 -15.60
N ARG A 101 -19.40 -23.64 -14.51
CA ARG A 101 -19.75 -24.41 -13.31
C ARG A 101 -20.35 -23.56 -12.18
N GLN A 102 -20.52 -22.25 -12.39
CA GLN A 102 -20.97 -21.29 -11.37
C GLN A 102 -20.13 -21.35 -10.07
N LEU A 103 -18.81 -21.44 -10.24
CA LEU A 103 -17.84 -21.50 -9.16
C LEU A 103 -17.08 -20.17 -9.06
N THR A 104 -16.49 -19.90 -7.90
CA THR A 104 -15.47 -18.84 -7.78
C THR A 104 -14.19 -19.25 -8.50
N LEU A 105 -13.31 -18.31 -8.83
CA LEU A 105 -12.02 -18.60 -9.49
C LEU A 105 -11.14 -19.53 -8.65
N TRP A 106 -11.19 -19.39 -7.31
CA TRP A 106 -10.52 -20.31 -6.40
C TRP A 106 -11.06 -21.73 -6.52
N GLN A 107 -12.39 -21.89 -6.46
CA GLN A 107 -13.05 -23.19 -6.57
C GLN A 107 -12.81 -23.83 -7.94
N ALA A 108 -12.91 -23.04 -9.02
CA ALA A 108 -12.62 -23.49 -10.38
C ALA A 108 -11.17 -23.94 -10.54
N THR A 109 -10.21 -23.22 -9.94
CA THR A 109 -8.81 -23.63 -9.92
C THR A 109 -8.64 -24.99 -9.24
N ARG A 110 -9.23 -25.19 -8.05
CA ARG A 110 -9.17 -26.49 -7.36
C ARG A 110 -9.81 -27.61 -8.16
N ALA A 111 -10.95 -27.35 -8.80
CA ALA A 111 -11.63 -28.32 -9.65
C ALA A 111 -10.77 -28.71 -10.87
N LEU A 112 -10.15 -27.73 -11.55
CA LEU A 112 -9.27 -27.98 -12.70
C LEU A 112 -8.04 -28.80 -12.33
N LEU A 113 -7.47 -28.55 -11.15
CA LEU A 113 -6.34 -29.31 -10.62
C LEU A 113 -6.74 -30.74 -10.27
N GLN A 114 -7.90 -30.93 -9.63
CA GLN A 114 -8.44 -32.25 -9.29
C GLN A 114 -8.80 -33.08 -10.53
N ASP A 115 -9.47 -32.47 -11.50
CA ASP A 115 -9.89 -33.10 -12.75
C ASP A 115 -8.70 -33.33 -13.71
N LYS A 116 -7.51 -32.81 -13.39
CA LYS A 116 -6.30 -32.84 -14.22
C LYS A 116 -6.51 -32.31 -15.64
N VAL A 117 -7.41 -31.31 -15.77
CA VAL A 117 -7.72 -30.65 -17.05
C VAL A 117 -6.52 -29.82 -17.53
N LEU A 118 -5.83 -29.17 -16.59
CA LEU A 118 -4.57 -28.48 -16.85
C LEU A 118 -3.40 -29.45 -16.66
N ALA A 119 -2.39 -29.37 -17.52
CA ALA A 119 -1.20 -30.20 -17.44
C ALA A 119 0.10 -29.37 -17.49
N GLY A 120 1.19 -29.97 -16.99
CA GLY A 120 2.53 -29.40 -17.06
C GLY A 120 2.71 -28.13 -16.24
N ARG A 121 3.46 -27.17 -16.78
CA ARG A 121 3.92 -25.97 -16.06
C ARG A 121 2.77 -25.13 -15.48
N ALA A 122 1.66 -25.01 -16.21
CA ALA A 122 0.50 -24.23 -15.77
C ALA A 122 -0.18 -24.84 -14.54
N ALA A 123 -0.40 -26.16 -14.55
CA ALA A 123 -0.98 -26.88 -13.41
C ALA A 123 -0.08 -26.80 -12.18
N SER A 124 1.24 -27.02 -12.34
CA SER A 124 2.18 -26.90 -11.23
C SER A 124 2.25 -25.47 -10.65
N ALA A 125 2.12 -24.44 -11.49
CA ALA A 125 2.11 -23.06 -11.02
C ALA A 125 0.85 -22.72 -10.21
N LEU A 126 -0.34 -23.13 -10.68
CA LEU A 126 -1.59 -22.96 -9.95
C LEU A 126 -1.59 -23.77 -8.64
N GLN A 127 -1.11 -25.00 -8.66
CA GLN A 127 -1.00 -25.85 -7.47
C GLN A 127 -0.14 -25.17 -6.39
N ARG A 128 1.06 -24.69 -6.75
CA ARG A 128 1.93 -23.96 -5.82
C ARG A 128 1.28 -22.67 -5.30
N PHE A 129 0.52 -21.97 -6.13
CA PHE A 129 -0.19 -20.77 -5.69
C PHE A 129 -1.31 -21.11 -4.69
N THR A 130 -2.11 -22.14 -4.95
CA THR A 130 -3.15 -22.57 -4.00
C THR A 130 -2.55 -23.06 -2.68
N GLU A 131 -1.46 -23.83 -2.74
CA GLU A 131 -0.73 -24.29 -1.55
C GLU A 131 -0.16 -23.12 -0.75
N LEU A 132 0.43 -22.13 -1.42
CA LEU A 132 0.94 -20.92 -0.77
C LEU A 132 -0.17 -20.20 0.01
N VAL A 133 -1.31 -19.94 -0.62
CA VAL A 133 -2.41 -19.19 0.01
C VAL A 133 -3.00 -19.98 1.18
N ASP A 134 -3.11 -21.30 1.07
CA ASP A 134 -3.56 -22.15 2.18
C ASP A 134 -2.54 -22.20 3.32
N SER A 135 -1.23 -22.27 3.02
CA SER A 135 -0.16 -22.19 4.02
C SER A 135 -0.20 -20.85 4.75
N LEU A 136 -0.28 -19.74 4.02
CA LEU A 136 -0.38 -18.40 4.60
C LEU A 136 -1.60 -18.27 5.53
N ALA A 137 -2.76 -18.77 5.10
CA ALA A 137 -3.96 -18.72 5.92
C ALA A 137 -3.83 -19.56 7.20
N HIS A 138 -3.23 -20.75 7.11
CA HIS A 138 -3.04 -21.63 8.25
C HIS A 138 -1.98 -21.11 9.22
N GLU A 139 -0.80 -20.74 8.73
CA GLU A 139 0.34 -20.32 9.55
C GLU A 139 0.11 -18.99 10.26
N THR A 140 -0.73 -18.11 9.70
CA THR A 140 -0.95 -16.76 10.25
C THR A 140 -2.24 -16.61 11.05
N ALA A 141 -3.08 -17.64 11.15
CA ALA A 141 -4.42 -17.55 11.73
C ALA A 141 -4.43 -17.01 13.17
N ASP A 142 -3.48 -17.43 13.99
CA ASP A 142 -3.39 -17.08 15.41
C ASP A 142 -2.36 -15.97 15.71
N MET A 143 -1.84 -15.32 14.68
CA MET A 143 -0.85 -14.26 14.83
C MET A 143 -1.53 -12.90 15.05
N PRO A 144 -0.88 -11.96 15.79
CA PRO A 144 -1.31 -10.57 15.81
C PRO A 144 -1.37 -10.00 14.38
N LEU A 145 -2.36 -9.13 14.09
CA LEU A 145 -2.64 -8.66 12.73
C LEU A 145 -1.42 -8.08 11.99
N HIS A 146 -0.58 -7.31 12.68
CA HIS A 146 0.65 -6.77 12.09
C HIS A 146 1.69 -7.84 11.76
N VAL A 147 1.80 -8.89 12.59
CA VAL A 147 2.69 -10.03 12.33
C VAL A 147 2.15 -10.87 11.18
N GLN A 148 0.83 -11.13 11.15
CA GLN A 148 0.16 -11.76 10.01
C GLN A 148 0.41 -10.98 8.72
N THR A 149 0.27 -9.65 8.75
CA THR A 149 0.48 -8.78 7.59
C THR A 149 1.92 -8.83 7.08
N ASP A 150 2.91 -8.66 7.97
CA ASP A 150 4.33 -8.75 7.60
C ASP A 150 4.66 -10.13 7.01
N ARG A 151 4.17 -11.20 7.64
CA ARG A 151 4.37 -12.58 7.15
C ARG A 151 3.79 -12.78 5.76
N VAL A 152 2.55 -12.33 5.52
CA VAL A 152 1.89 -12.41 4.20
C VAL A 152 2.67 -11.63 3.14
N ILE A 153 3.15 -10.43 3.44
CA ILE A 153 3.94 -9.61 2.52
C ILE A 153 5.27 -10.29 2.14
N ARG A 154 5.95 -10.91 3.11
CA ARG A 154 7.24 -11.57 2.88
C ARG A 154 7.08 -12.91 2.17
N ASP A 155 6.24 -13.79 2.69
CA ASP A 155 6.12 -15.17 2.25
C ASP A 155 5.37 -15.31 0.91
N SER A 156 4.51 -14.34 0.57
CA SER A 156 3.95 -14.23 -0.78
C SER A 156 5.00 -13.92 -1.86
N GLY A 157 6.17 -13.42 -1.45
CA GLY A 157 7.24 -12.92 -2.32
C GLY A 157 7.07 -11.47 -2.76
N LEU A 158 6.03 -10.75 -2.30
CA LEU A 158 5.83 -9.34 -2.66
C LEU A 158 6.98 -8.45 -2.20
N PHE A 159 7.46 -8.65 -0.97
CA PHE A 159 8.60 -7.89 -0.44
C PHE A 159 9.82 -8.01 -1.37
N LEU A 160 10.23 -9.25 -1.67
CA LEU A 160 11.39 -9.52 -2.53
C LEU A 160 11.19 -8.99 -3.95
N MET A 161 9.98 -9.07 -4.50
CA MET A 161 9.67 -8.55 -5.84
C MET A 161 9.91 -7.04 -5.93
N TYR A 162 9.46 -6.27 -4.94
CA TYR A 162 9.63 -4.81 -4.93
C TYR A 162 11.03 -4.38 -4.48
N GLU A 163 11.67 -5.15 -3.60
CA GLU A 163 13.06 -4.90 -3.19
C GLU A 163 14.04 -5.01 -4.37
N GLN A 164 13.75 -5.90 -5.32
CA GLN A 164 14.54 -6.05 -6.55
C GLN A 164 14.31 -4.92 -7.57
N GLU A 165 13.30 -4.06 -7.39
CA GLU A 165 13.06 -2.90 -8.25
C GLU A 165 14.13 -1.82 -7.98
N LYS A 166 14.91 -1.45 -9.01
CA LYS A 166 16.04 -0.53 -8.84
C LYS A 166 15.58 0.93 -8.65
N GLY A 167 16.31 1.66 -7.81
CA GLY A 167 16.15 3.11 -7.62
C GLY A 167 15.13 3.48 -6.55
N GLU A 168 14.82 4.78 -6.46
CA GLU A 168 13.95 5.35 -5.41
C GLU A 168 12.54 4.76 -5.39
N LYS A 169 12.07 4.27 -6.55
CA LYS A 169 10.74 3.68 -6.68
C LYS A 169 10.61 2.37 -5.91
N GLY A 170 11.60 1.48 -5.98
CA GLY A 170 11.58 0.22 -5.21
C GLY A 170 11.61 0.49 -3.72
N GLN A 171 12.51 1.39 -3.30
CA GLN A 171 12.61 1.83 -1.90
C GLN A 171 11.28 2.40 -1.37
N ALA A 172 10.64 3.29 -2.13
CA ALA A 172 9.36 3.87 -1.75
C ALA A 172 8.25 2.82 -1.60
N ARG A 173 8.24 1.77 -2.44
CA ARG A 173 7.26 0.67 -2.31
C ARG A 173 7.50 -0.16 -1.06
N ILE A 174 8.76 -0.42 -0.71
CA ILE A 174 9.11 -1.12 0.54
C ILE A 174 8.68 -0.29 1.75
N GLU A 175 9.00 1.00 1.78
CA GLU A 175 8.54 1.91 2.85
C GLU A 175 7.01 1.91 2.98
N ASN A 176 6.28 1.87 1.86
CA ASN A 176 4.81 1.80 1.90
C ASN A 176 4.31 0.46 2.49
N LEU A 177 4.95 -0.67 2.17
CA LEU A 177 4.60 -1.96 2.75
C LEU A 177 4.90 -2.03 4.25
N GLU A 178 6.01 -1.45 4.70
CA GLU A 178 6.35 -1.33 6.12
C GLU A 178 5.36 -0.42 6.87
N GLU A 179 4.90 0.65 6.21
CA GLU A 179 3.84 1.50 6.74
C GLU A 179 2.51 0.75 6.86
N LEU A 180 2.19 -0.19 5.96
CA LEU A 180 0.99 -1.04 6.08
C LEU A 180 1.07 -1.95 7.31
N VAL A 181 2.25 -2.51 7.60
CA VAL A 181 2.49 -3.29 8.83
C VAL A 181 2.34 -2.39 10.07
N THR A 182 2.81 -1.15 10.00
CA THR A 182 2.64 -0.18 11.09
C THR A 182 1.17 0.20 11.29
N ALA A 183 0.42 0.42 10.20
CA ALA A 183 -1.00 0.71 10.24
C ALA A 183 -1.80 -0.42 10.89
N THR A 184 -1.53 -1.66 10.52
CA THR A 184 -2.18 -2.84 11.13
C THR A 184 -1.79 -3.06 12.59
N ARG A 185 -0.64 -2.53 13.03
CA ARG A 185 -0.24 -2.53 14.44
C ARG A 185 -0.97 -1.48 15.27
N GLN A 186 -1.24 -0.33 14.68
CA GLN A 186 -1.94 0.79 15.32
C GLN A 186 -3.46 0.64 15.25
N PHE A 187 -3.96 -0.20 14.34
CA PHE A 187 -5.38 -0.47 14.19
C PHE A 187 -5.98 -0.98 15.50
N SER A 188 -6.97 -0.24 15.99
CA SER A 188 -7.67 -0.53 17.24
C SER A 188 -9.08 -0.96 16.91
N TYR A 189 -9.52 -2.07 17.51
CA TYR A 189 -10.89 -2.56 17.38
C TYR A 189 -11.86 -1.53 17.93
N GLN A 190 -12.81 -1.11 17.10
CA GLN A 190 -13.95 -0.37 17.59
C GLN A 190 -14.93 -1.35 18.24
N GLU A 191 -15.69 -0.91 19.24
CA GLU A 191 -16.70 -1.76 19.90
C GLU A 191 -17.76 -2.28 18.93
N GLU A 192 -17.93 -1.62 17.77
CA GLU A 192 -18.85 -1.99 16.69
C GLU A 192 -18.34 -3.20 15.86
N ASP A 193 -17.07 -3.58 15.99
CA ASP A 193 -16.44 -4.68 15.24
C ASP A 193 -16.39 -6.01 16.01
N GLN A 194 -17.09 -6.13 17.16
CA GLN A 194 -16.97 -7.29 18.07
C GLN A 194 -17.26 -8.65 17.42
N ASP A 195 -18.06 -8.67 16.37
CA ASP A 195 -18.42 -9.90 15.64
C ASP A 195 -17.43 -10.26 14.51
N LEU A 196 -16.48 -9.38 14.20
CA LEU A 196 -15.53 -9.57 13.10
C LEU A 196 -14.17 -10.09 13.59
N MET A 197 -13.55 -10.93 12.78
CA MET A 197 -12.15 -11.26 12.99
C MET A 197 -11.27 -10.02 12.76
N PRO A 198 -10.14 -9.88 13.50
CA PRO A 198 -9.06 -8.93 13.27
C PRO A 198 -8.86 -8.42 11.85
N LEU A 199 -8.61 -9.38 10.97
CA LEU A 199 -8.30 -9.11 9.59
C LEU A 199 -9.50 -8.56 8.83
N GLN A 200 -10.71 -9.05 9.12
CA GLN A 200 -11.93 -8.62 8.45
C GLN A 200 -12.31 -7.18 8.83
N ALA A 201 -12.16 -6.82 10.11
CA ALA A 201 -12.38 -5.46 10.59
C ALA A 201 -11.43 -4.47 9.89
N PHE A 202 -10.12 -4.78 9.86
CA PHE A 202 -9.14 -3.95 9.17
C PHE A 202 -9.41 -3.84 7.66
N LEU A 203 -9.75 -4.95 6.99
CA LEU A 203 -10.06 -4.93 5.55
C LEU A 203 -11.30 -4.09 5.25
N SER A 204 -12.29 -4.08 6.14
CA SER A 204 -13.50 -3.24 6.02
C SER A 204 -13.15 -1.77 6.18
N HIS A 205 -12.35 -1.42 7.20
CA HIS A 205 -11.84 -0.07 7.40
C HIS A 205 -11.04 0.43 6.18
N ALA A 206 -10.09 -0.37 5.69
CA ALA A 206 -9.28 -0.02 4.52
C ALA A 206 -10.12 0.17 3.24
N ALA A 207 -11.22 -0.58 3.09
CA ALA A 207 -12.13 -0.41 1.95
C ALA A 207 -12.91 0.91 2.03
N LEU A 208 -13.34 1.32 3.23
CA LEU A 208 -14.00 2.61 3.47
C LEU A 208 -13.04 3.77 3.16
N GLU A 209 -11.81 3.73 3.69
CA GLU A 209 -10.81 4.77 3.44
C GLU A 209 -10.38 4.87 1.98
N ALA A 210 -10.36 3.75 1.24
CA ALA A 210 -10.11 3.77 -0.20
C ALA A 210 -11.27 4.41 -0.99
N GLY A 211 -12.51 4.30 -0.49
CA GLY A 211 -13.71 4.85 -1.11
C GLY A 211 -14.01 6.31 -0.75
N GLU A 212 -13.56 6.79 0.42
CA GLU A 212 -13.95 8.09 0.98
C GLU A 212 -12.82 9.16 0.90
N GLY A 213 -13.22 10.43 0.88
CA GLY A 213 -12.35 11.55 1.24
C GLY A 213 -11.50 12.21 0.14
N GLN A 214 -11.47 11.71 -1.10
CA GLN A 214 -10.88 12.49 -2.19
C GLN A 214 -11.82 13.64 -2.56
N ALA A 215 -11.33 14.87 -2.40
CA ALA A 215 -12.05 16.03 -2.88
C ALA A 215 -12.20 15.96 -4.41
N ASP A 216 -13.42 16.14 -4.92
CA ASP A 216 -13.69 16.26 -6.35
C ASP A 216 -12.77 17.30 -6.99
N ALA A 217 -12.49 17.20 -8.29
CA ALA A 217 -11.52 18.08 -8.97
C ALA A 217 -11.71 19.59 -8.69
N TYR A 218 -12.95 20.00 -8.40
CA TYR A 218 -13.34 21.40 -8.13
C TYR A 218 -13.64 21.69 -6.65
N GLN A 219 -13.54 20.71 -5.76
CA GLN A 219 -13.75 20.90 -4.33
C GLN A 219 -12.51 21.53 -3.67
N ASP A 220 -12.76 22.48 -2.78
CA ASP A 220 -11.75 23.14 -1.95
C ASP A 220 -11.15 22.13 -0.94
N ALA A 221 -9.83 21.96 -0.95
CA ALA A 221 -9.17 20.89 -0.21
C ALA A 221 -7.72 21.20 0.17
N VAL A 222 -7.28 20.65 1.30
CA VAL A 222 -5.89 20.75 1.77
C VAL A 222 -4.98 19.95 0.84
N GLN A 223 -3.85 20.54 0.42
CA GLN A 223 -2.91 19.88 -0.48
C GLN A 223 -1.86 19.08 0.30
N LEU A 224 -1.76 17.79 0.04
CA LEU A 224 -0.74 16.88 0.59
C LEU A 224 0.30 16.60 -0.48
N MET A 225 1.58 16.81 -0.18
CA MET A 225 2.63 16.55 -1.16
C MET A 225 3.99 16.30 -0.52
N THR A 226 4.87 15.66 -1.29
CA THR A 226 6.28 15.61 -0.90
C THR A 226 6.93 16.98 -1.08
N LEU A 227 7.97 17.26 -0.30
CA LEU A 227 8.78 18.48 -0.47
C LEU A 227 9.35 18.62 -1.89
N HIS A 228 9.70 17.51 -2.54
CA HIS A 228 10.16 17.52 -3.93
C HIS A 228 9.06 17.98 -4.89
N SER A 229 7.82 17.53 -4.67
CA SER A 229 6.65 17.88 -5.47
C SER A 229 6.20 19.33 -5.29
N ALA A 230 6.58 19.99 -4.18
CA ALA A 230 6.20 21.37 -3.88
C ALA A 230 6.98 22.44 -4.68
N LYS A 231 7.98 22.04 -5.47
CA LYS A 231 8.84 22.98 -6.20
C LYS A 231 8.04 23.82 -7.19
N GLY A 232 8.07 25.14 -7.00
CA GLY A 232 7.38 26.11 -7.86
C GLY A 232 5.90 26.30 -7.51
N LEU A 233 5.44 25.75 -6.39
CA LEU A 233 4.11 26.01 -5.83
C LEU A 233 4.21 26.96 -4.64
N GLU A 234 3.17 27.76 -4.41
CA GLU A 234 3.09 28.71 -3.31
C GLU A 234 1.74 28.55 -2.60
N PHE A 235 1.77 28.59 -1.26
CA PHE A 235 0.59 28.42 -0.41
C PHE A 235 0.66 29.44 0.73
N ARG A 236 -0.49 29.91 1.21
CA ARG A 236 -0.52 30.87 2.32
C ARG A 236 -0.20 30.22 3.65
N GLN A 237 -0.60 28.96 3.82
CA GLN A 237 -0.31 28.17 5.00
C GLN A 237 0.43 26.90 4.60
N VAL A 238 1.62 26.70 5.16
CA VAL A 238 2.46 25.54 4.89
C VAL A 238 2.80 24.86 6.21
N PHE A 239 2.45 23.57 6.30
CA PHE A 239 2.84 22.71 7.41
C PHE A 239 3.89 21.75 6.93
N ILE A 240 5.07 21.75 7.56
CA ILE A 240 6.12 20.76 7.29
C ILE A 240 6.10 19.75 8.43
N VAL A 241 5.94 18.48 8.11
CA VAL A 241 5.90 17.39 9.10
C VAL A 241 7.13 16.49 9.00
N GLY A 242 7.43 15.74 10.06
CA GLY A 242 8.57 14.83 10.08
C GLY A 242 9.93 15.53 10.10
N VAL A 243 10.01 16.73 10.70
CA VAL A 243 11.27 17.47 10.92
C VAL A 243 12.02 16.86 12.10
N GLU A 244 12.53 15.65 11.91
CA GLU A 244 13.27 14.89 12.90
C GLU A 244 14.63 14.47 12.34
N GLU A 245 15.66 14.42 13.18
CA GLU A 245 17.02 14.07 12.77
C GLU A 245 17.06 12.63 12.21
N GLY A 246 17.61 12.45 10.99
CA GLY A 246 17.57 11.19 10.23
C GLY A 246 16.41 11.08 9.22
N MET A 247 15.29 11.77 9.48
CA MET A 247 14.21 12.01 8.52
C MET A 247 14.23 13.43 7.93
N PHE A 248 15.11 14.31 8.41
CA PHE A 248 15.40 15.62 7.84
C PHE A 248 16.76 16.13 8.39
N PRO A 249 17.89 16.15 7.65
CA PRO A 249 18.18 15.70 6.28
C PRO A 249 18.17 14.16 6.11
N SER A 250 18.23 13.64 4.88
CA SER A 250 18.05 12.19 4.64
C SER A 250 19.36 11.48 4.92
N GLN A 251 19.31 10.22 5.35
CA GLN A 251 20.53 9.41 5.45
C GLN A 251 21.28 9.40 4.12
N MET A 252 20.58 9.40 2.98
CA MET A 252 21.19 9.54 1.65
C MET A 252 21.89 10.89 1.44
N SER A 253 21.31 12.01 1.90
CA SER A 253 21.94 13.34 1.85
C SER A 253 23.18 13.43 2.76
N LEU A 254 23.18 12.70 3.89
CA LEU A 254 24.34 12.59 4.78
C LEU A 254 25.46 11.75 4.14
N GLU A 255 25.11 10.66 3.44
CA GLU A 255 26.05 9.81 2.71
C GLU A 255 26.62 10.49 1.46
N GLU A 256 25.81 11.28 0.73
CA GLU A 256 26.28 12.10 -0.39
C GLU A 256 27.21 13.22 0.10
N GLY A 257 26.85 13.95 1.17
CA GLY A 257 27.71 14.96 1.79
C GLY A 257 29.07 14.44 2.25
N GLY A 258 29.13 13.17 2.70
CA GLY A 258 30.38 12.48 3.05
C GLY A 258 31.26 12.08 1.86
N ARG A 259 30.70 12.03 0.64
CA ARG A 259 31.42 11.74 -0.61
C ARG A 259 32.15 12.97 -1.16
N TRP A 260 31.57 14.16 -1.00
CA TRP A 260 32.22 15.44 -1.37
C TRP A 260 33.37 15.83 -0.44
N ARG A 261 33.32 15.43 0.85
CA ARG A 261 34.44 15.68 1.79
C ARG A 261 35.70 14.84 1.54
N ARG A 262 35.62 13.74 0.79
CA ARG A 262 36.76 12.85 0.51
C ARG A 262 37.45 13.10 -0.84
N SER A 263 36.91 13.96 -1.69
CA SER A 263 37.41 14.20 -3.05
C SER A 263 38.08 15.57 -3.26
N ALA A 264 38.13 16.44 -2.23
CA ALA A 264 38.84 17.72 -2.28
C ALA A 264 40.29 17.58 -1.76
N VAL A 265 41.12 16.79 -2.45
CA VAL A 265 42.58 16.92 -2.34
C VAL A 265 43.04 17.70 -3.57
N TRP A 266 43.31 18.99 -3.38
CA TRP A 266 43.92 19.83 -4.41
C TRP A 266 45.40 19.43 -4.55
N PRO A 267 45.92 19.20 -5.78
CA PRO A 267 47.35 19.00 -5.96
C PRO A 267 48.07 20.35 -5.79
N THR A 268 48.90 20.47 -4.76
CA THR A 268 49.90 21.54 -4.66
C THR A 268 51.01 21.26 -5.67
N SER A 269 51.10 22.07 -6.72
CA SER A 269 52.24 22.12 -7.63
C SER A 269 53.44 22.78 -6.95
N ALA A 270 54.62 22.16 -7.10
CA ALA A 270 55.93 22.75 -6.81
C ALA A 270 56.34 23.74 -7.92
#